data_AF-A0A954IR97-F1
#
_entry.id   AF-A0A954IR97-F1
#
_cell.length_a   1.000
_cell.length_b   1.000
_cell.length_c   1.000
_cell.angle_alpha   90.00
_cell.angle_beta   90.00
_cell.angle_gamma   90.00
#
_symmetry.space_group_name_H-M   'P 1'
#
loop_
_entity.id
_entity.type
_entity.pdbx_description
1 polymer ?
#
loop_
_entity_poly.entity_id
_entity_poly.type
_entity_poly.pdbx_seq_one_letter_code
_entity_poly.pdbx_strand_id
1 'polypeptide(L)'
;FEKSKFTGKGDKETMKGTYTTDPEKSPMQMDFIVTRGENTMTMPMIYKIENSQLVICAPRKPNGDRPTEFKSEAGSGMVLIKMKKDAK
;
A
#
# COMPACT_ATOMS: atom_id res chain seq x y z
N PHE A 1 14.66 -5.60 -1.28
CA PHE A 1 13.62 -5.71 -0.23
C PHE A 1 13.93 -4.76 0.93
N GLU A 2 13.31 -3.58 0.94
CA GLU A 2 13.37 -2.69 2.12
C GLU A 2 12.18 -3.03 3.02
N LYS A 3 12.43 -3.47 4.26
CA LYS A 3 11.40 -3.79 5.25
C LYS A 3 11.42 -2.76 6.35
N SER A 4 10.37 -1.96 6.42
CA SER A 4 10.25 -0.84 7.35
C SER A 4 9.08 -1.07 8.29
N LYS A 5 9.30 -0.79 9.59
CA LYS A 5 8.26 -0.92 10.61
C LYS A 5 7.70 0.46 10.92
N PHE A 6 6.38 0.56 11.03
CA PHE A 6 5.71 1.76 11.47
C PHE A 6 4.79 1.44 12.65
N THR A 7 4.64 2.41 13.54
CA THR A 7 3.69 2.32 14.65
C THR A 7 2.82 3.57 14.61
N GLY A 8 1.53 3.39 14.34
CA GLY A 8 0.52 4.44 14.44
C GLY A 8 -0.13 4.39 15.83
N LYS A 9 -0.18 5.51 16.54
CA LYS A 9 -1.03 5.66 17.72
C LYS A 9 -2.33 6.34 17.27
N GLY A 10 -3.44 5.61 17.29
CA GLY A 10 -4.78 6.19 17.23
C GLY A 10 -5.36 6.35 18.63
N ASP A 11 -6.38 7.20 18.78
CA ASP A 11 -7.04 7.58 20.04
C ASP A 11 -7.45 6.43 20.97
N LYS A 12 -7.56 5.19 20.48
CA LYS A 12 -7.93 4.03 21.31
C LYS A 12 -7.04 2.79 21.17
N GLU A 13 -6.17 2.67 20.16
CA GLU A 13 -5.32 1.48 19.99
C GLU A 13 -3.99 1.79 19.27
N THR A 14 -2.92 1.10 19.69
CA THR A 14 -1.62 1.14 19.00
C THR A 14 -1.66 0.19 17.81
N MET A 15 -1.66 0.74 16.60
CA MET A 15 -1.55 -0.02 15.36
C MET A 15 -0.07 -0.23 15.06
N LYS A 16 0.38 -1.49 15.03
CA LYS A 16 1.74 -1.84 14.61
C LYS A 16 1.64 -2.38 13.19
N GLY A 17 2.51 -1.94 12.31
CA GLY A 17 2.58 -2.51 10.98
C GLY A 17 3.99 -2.56 10.44
N THR A 18 4.16 -3.39 9.43
CA THR A 18 5.40 -3.50 8.67
C THR A 18 5.04 -3.40 7.21
N TYR A 19 5.79 -2.62 6.46
CA TYR A 19 5.66 -2.63 5.01
C TYR A 19 6.97 -3.10 4.38
N THR A 20 6.83 -3.81 3.27
CA THR A 20 7.95 -4.28 2.46
C THR A 20 7.77 -3.71 1.06
N THR A 21 8.82 -3.10 0.51
CA THR A 21 8.80 -2.60 -0.88
C THR A 21 9.84 -3.31 -1.72
N ASP A 22 9.42 -3.67 -2.93
CA ASP A 22 10.22 -4.29 -3.99
C ASP A 22 10.25 -3.41 -5.23
N PRO A 23 11.21 -2.46 -5.28
CA PRO A 23 11.41 -1.60 -6.44
C PRO A 23 12.01 -2.33 -7.65
N GLU A 24 12.58 -3.53 -7.46
CA GLU A 24 13.18 -4.34 -8.53
C GLU A 24 12.12 -5.00 -9.42
N LYS A 25 10.87 -5.08 -8.96
CA LYS A 25 9.77 -5.64 -9.73
C LYS A 25 9.11 -4.55 -10.58
N SER A 26 8.61 -4.93 -11.75
CA SER A 26 7.81 -4.08 -12.62
C SER A 26 6.47 -4.75 -12.87
N PRO A 27 5.36 -4.26 -12.30
CA PRO A 27 5.24 -3.07 -11.44
C PRO A 27 5.89 -3.24 -10.06
N MET A 28 6.35 -2.14 -9.44
CA MET A 28 6.99 -2.20 -8.12
C MET A 28 5.95 -2.68 -7.10
N GLN A 29 6.34 -3.62 -6.24
CA GLN A 29 5.41 -4.26 -5.34
C GLN A 29 5.59 -3.74 -3.92
N MET A 30 4.49 -3.59 -3.18
CA MET A 30 4.53 -3.13 -1.80
C MET A 30 3.54 -3.92 -0.96
N ASP A 31 4.03 -4.64 0.03
CA ASP A 31 3.18 -5.34 1.01
C ASP A 31 3.04 -4.50 2.25
N PHE A 32 1.80 -4.22 2.67
CA PHE A 32 1.53 -3.49 3.90
C PHE A 32 0.83 -4.40 4.90
N ILE A 33 1.56 -4.84 5.91
CA ILE A 33 1.07 -5.72 6.96
C ILE A 33 0.76 -4.86 8.18
N VAL A 34 -0.46 -4.97 8.69
CA VAL A 34 -0.94 -4.25 9.85
C VAL A 34 -1.46 -5.25 10.86
N THR A 35 -1.00 -5.14 12.09
CA THR A 35 -1.53 -5.87 13.23
C THR A 35 -2.24 -4.90 14.19
N ARG A 36 -3.52 -5.16 14.44
CA ARG A 36 -4.36 -4.43 15.40
C ARG A 36 -4.95 -5.44 16.38
N GLY A 37 -4.48 -5.41 17.63
CA GLY A 37 -4.78 -6.45 18.61
C GLY A 37 -4.34 -7.82 18.10
N GLU A 38 -5.26 -8.77 18.04
CA GLU A 38 -5.04 -10.14 17.50
C GLU A 38 -5.25 -10.23 15.98
N ASN A 39 -5.79 -9.20 15.35
CA ASN A 39 -6.08 -9.20 13.91
C ASN A 39 -4.87 -8.71 13.11
N THR A 40 -4.36 -9.56 12.22
CA THR A 40 -3.34 -9.19 11.23
C THR A 40 -3.96 -9.10 9.84
N MET A 41 -3.75 -7.97 9.18
CA MET A 41 -4.25 -7.62 7.86
C MET A 41 -3.07 -7.32 6.94
N THR A 42 -3.01 -7.98 5.80
CA THR A 42 -2.02 -7.77 4.76
C THR A 42 -2.68 -7.09 3.56
N MET A 43 -2.13 -5.98 3.10
CA MET A 43 -2.60 -5.28 1.92
C MET A 43 -1.48 -5.33 0.88
N PRO A 44 -1.54 -6.28 -0.07
CA PRO A 44 -0.59 -6.33 -1.16
C PRO A 44 -0.94 -5.28 -2.20
N MET A 45 -0.04 -4.33 -2.41
CA MET A 45 -0.20 -3.17 -3.28
C MET A 45 0.87 -3.20 -4.36
N ILE A 46 0.65 -2.40 -5.40
CA ILE A 46 1.69 -2.05 -6.37
C ILE A 46 1.85 -0.55 -6.42
N TYR A 47 3.05 -0.08 -6.71
CA TYR A 47 3.34 1.33 -6.89
C TYR A 47 4.26 1.55 -8.09
N LYS A 48 4.24 2.76 -8.63
CA LYS A 48 5.18 3.22 -9.64
C LYS A 48 5.44 4.70 -9.46
N ILE A 49 6.63 5.13 -9.87
CA ILE A 49 7.00 6.55 -9.88
C ILE A 49 7.22 6.91 -11.34
N GLU A 50 6.35 7.77 -11.88
CA GLU A 50 6.44 8.25 -13.26
C GLU A 50 6.32 9.77 -13.26
N ASN A 51 7.22 10.48 -13.95
CA ASN A 51 7.18 11.94 -14.08
C ASN A 51 7.04 12.68 -12.72
N SER A 52 7.78 12.23 -11.71
CA SER A 52 7.68 12.75 -10.33
C SER A 52 6.30 12.57 -9.66
N GLN A 53 5.45 11.71 -10.22
CA GLN A 53 4.18 11.30 -9.64
C GLN A 53 4.31 9.88 -9.09
N LEU A 54 3.91 9.71 -7.83
CA LEU A 54 3.77 8.41 -7.20
C LEU A 54 2.35 7.90 -7.47
N VAL A 55 2.23 6.77 -8.15
CA VAL A 55 0.96 6.08 -8.41
C VAL A 55 0.95 4.78 -7.62
N ILE A 56 -0.02 4.60 -6.75
CA ILE A 56 -0.19 3.41 -5.91
C ILE A 56 -1.55 2.78 -6.25
N CYS A 57 -1.59 1.47 -6.46
CA CYS A 57 -2.82 0.70 -6.57
C CYS A 57 -2.90 -0.29 -5.41
N ALA A 58 -3.99 -0.25 -4.65
CA ALA A 58 -4.19 -1.09 -3.48
C ALA A 58 -5.59 -1.73 -3.50
N PRO A 59 -5.75 -2.94 -2.94
CA PRO A 59 -7.07 -3.52 -2.75
C PRO A 59 -7.85 -2.70 -1.71
N ARG A 60 -9.15 -2.51 -1.96
CA ARG A 60 -10.07 -1.80 -1.06
C ARG A 60 -10.33 -2.57 0.23
N LYS A 61 -10.18 -3.90 0.19
CA LYS A 61 -10.32 -4.78 1.35
C LYS A 61 -8.93 -5.25 1.81
N PRO A 62 -8.70 -5.35 3.13
CA PRO A 62 -7.53 -6.04 3.65
C PRO A 62 -7.55 -7.51 3.22
N ASN A 63 -6.38 -8.10 3.02
CA ASN A 63 -6.17 -9.46 2.51
C ASN A 63 -6.76 -9.72 1.11
N GLY A 64 -6.94 -8.67 0.30
CA GLY A 64 -7.32 -8.83 -1.11
C GLY A 64 -6.15 -9.28 -1.99
N ASP A 65 -6.45 -9.68 -3.22
CA ASP A 65 -5.43 -10.03 -4.21
C ASP A 65 -4.54 -8.84 -4.57
N ARG A 66 -3.28 -9.15 -4.89
CA ARG A 66 -2.30 -8.16 -5.35
C ARG A 66 -2.76 -7.62 -6.71
N PRO A 67 -2.93 -6.30 -6.88
CA PRO A 67 -3.21 -5.74 -8.19
C PRO A 67 -2.04 -6.02 -9.14
N THR A 68 -2.35 -6.41 -10.36
CA THR A 68 -1.35 -6.62 -11.43
C THR A 68 -1.20 -5.39 -12.32
N GLU A 69 -2.21 -4.51 -12.32
CA GLU A 69 -2.27 -3.29 -13.11
C GLU A 69 -2.70 -2.09 -12.27
N PHE A 70 -2.28 -0.89 -12.71
CA PHE A 70 -2.66 0.39 -12.09
C PHE A 70 -4.04 0.85 -12.55
N LYS A 71 -5.06 0.02 -12.31
CA LYS A 71 -6.45 0.29 -12.69
C LYS A 71 -7.36 0.21 -11.47
N SER A 72 -8.26 1.17 -11.35
CA SER A 72 -9.34 1.16 -10.38
C SER A 72 -10.64 1.43 -11.13
N GLU A 73 -11.27 0.37 -11.63
CA GLU A 73 -12.58 0.50 -12.28
C GLU A 73 -13.68 0.49 -11.21
N ALA A 74 -14.82 1.09 -11.55
CA ALA A 74 -15.98 1.12 -10.66
C ALA A 74 -16.45 -0.32 -10.39
N GLY A 75 -16.43 -0.72 -9.12
CA GLY A 75 -16.82 -2.07 -8.70
C GLY A 75 -15.67 -3.08 -8.58
N SER A 76 -14.46 -2.79 -9.07
CA SER A 76 -13.33 -3.74 -9.02
C SER A 76 -12.73 -3.92 -7.63
N GLY A 77 -13.16 -3.13 -6.65
CA GLY A 77 -12.63 -3.21 -5.29
C GLY A 77 -11.15 -2.84 -5.19
N MET A 78 -10.63 -2.04 -6.13
CA MET A 78 -9.28 -1.50 -6.13
C MET A 78 -9.32 0.02 -5.98
N VAL A 79 -8.31 0.58 -5.34
CA VAL A 79 -8.14 2.01 -5.11
C VAL A 79 -6.84 2.44 -5.77
N LEU A 80 -6.93 3.38 -6.71
CA LEU A 80 -5.78 4.00 -7.36
C LEU A 80 -5.53 5.38 -6.75
N ILE A 81 -4.39 5.54 -6.11
CA ILE A 81 -3.94 6.77 -5.47
C ILE A 81 -2.83 7.37 -6.33
N LYS A 82 -3.00 8.63 -6.75
CA LYS A 82 -1.97 9.37 -7.49
C LYS A 82 -1.55 10.56 -6.63
N MET A 83 -0.31 10.53 -6.13
CA MET A 83 0.27 11.62 -5.36
C MET A 83 1.34 12.31 -6.19
N LYS A 84 1.26 13.64 -6.28
CA LYS A 84 2.36 14.47 -6.76
C LYS A 84 3.10 14.98 -5.54
N LYS A 85 4.44 14.97 -5.57
CA LYS A 85 5.18 15.75 -4.57
C LYS A 85 4.92 17.22 -4.88
N ASP A 86 4.34 17.94 -3.92
CA ASP A 86 4.27 19.39 -3.97
C ASP A 86 5.70 19.91 -3.77
N ALA A 87 6.22 20.63 -4.77
CA ALA A 87 7.52 21.28 -4.66
C ALA A 87 7.35 22.47 -3.71
N LYS A 88 7.75 22.30 -2.45
CA LYS A 88 7.89 23.41 -1.51
C LYS A 88 9.33 23.90 -1.51
#